data_AF-A0A950APM2-F1
#
_entry.id   AF-A0A950APM2-F1
#
_cell.length_a   1.000
_cell.length_b   1.000
_cell.length_c   1.000
_cell.angle_alpha   90.00
_cell.angle_beta   90.00
_cell.angle_gamma   90.00
#
_symmetry.space_group_name_H-M   'P 1'
#
loop_
_entity.id
_entity.type
_entity.pdbx_description
1 polymer ?
#
loop_
_entity_poly.entity_id
_entity_poly.type
_entity_poly.pdbx_seq_one_letter_code
_entity_poly.pdbx_strand_id
1 'polypeptide(L)'
;MPPDPRKPWLRPMQYTREGEPPEPRDRPPPPVPSATVPAKLLDVVAVADLLGVCERSVWRWTHGGRLPAPVTIGRVRRWRADVIARWIDDNCPRR
;
A
#
# COMPACT_ATOMS: atom_id res chain seq x y z
N MET A 1 4.92 30.51 60.08
CA MET A 1 4.64 29.14 59.60
C MET A 1 5.50 28.91 58.36
N PRO A 2 6.48 28.00 58.39
CA PRO A 2 7.35 27.74 57.25
C PRO A 2 6.55 27.09 56.10
N PRO A 3 6.84 27.41 54.82
CA PRO A 3 6.19 26.81 53.67
C PRO A 3 6.64 25.36 53.42
N ASP A 4 5.71 24.56 52.89
CA ASP A 4 5.79 23.10 52.65
C ASP A 4 6.83 22.73 51.57
N PRO A 5 7.76 21.78 51.84
CA PRO A 5 8.83 21.41 50.92
C PRO A 5 8.42 20.46 49.76
N ARG A 6 7.12 20.16 49.56
CA ARG A 6 6.65 19.18 48.56
C ARG A 6 6.01 19.76 47.29
N LYS A 7 6.21 21.05 46.98
CA LYS A 7 5.73 21.66 45.73
C LYS A 7 6.83 22.45 44.98
N PRO A 8 7.77 21.77 44.31
CA PRO A 8 8.82 22.44 43.54
C PRO A 8 8.33 23.04 42.20
N TRP A 9 7.04 22.98 41.87
CA TRP A 9 6.48 23.32 40.56
C TRP A 9 5.59 24.57 40.54
N LEU A 10 5.45 25.31 41.66
CA LEU A 10 4.92 26.67 41.63
C LEU A 10 6.04 27.67 41.32
N ARG A 11 6.39 27.78 40.04
CA ARG A 11 7.01 28.99 39.48
C ARG A 11 6.07 29.50 38.38
N PRO A 12 5.71 30.80 38.35
CA PRO A 12 5.04 31.38 37.20
C PRO A 12 6.07 31.46 36.07
N MET A 13 6.16 30.40 35.28
CA MET A 13 7.04 30.36 34.12
C MET A 13 6.34 31.09 32.97
N GLN A 14 6.84 32.31 32.73
CA GLN A 14 6.92 32.99 31.45
C GLN A 14 6.73 32.00 30.28
N TYR A 15 5.53 31.95 29.68
CA TYR A 15 5.35 31.27 28.40
C TYR A 15 5.96 32.20 27.35
N THR A 16 7.27 32.07 27.13
CA THR A 16 7.95 32.77 26.05
C THR A 16 7.27 32.38 24.74
N ARG A 17 6.70 33.39 24.10
CA ARG A 17 6.45 33.49 22.67
C ARG A 17 7.66 32.87 21.95
N GLU A 18 7.41 31.86 21.11
CA GLU A 18 8.39 31.15 20.28
C GLU A 18 9.16 30.00 20.97
N GLY A 19 8.59 28.80 20.84
CA GLY A 19 9.17 27.54 21.30
C GLY A 19 8.34 26.35 20.83
N GLU A 20 7.80 26.41 19.61
CA GLU A 20 7.25 25.24 18.92
C GLU A 20 8.41 24.25 18.74
N PRO A 21 8.32 22.99 19.22
CA PRO A 21 9.34 21.99 18.96
C PRO A 21 9.48 21.85 17.44
N PRO A 22 10.68 21.83 16.85
CA PRO A 22 10.78 21.48 15.44
C PRO A 22 10.26 20.05 15.32
N GLU A 23 9.16 19.87 14.59
CA GLU A 23 8.71 18.55 14.16
C GLU A 23 9.94 17.81 13.59
N PRO A 24 10.19 16.54 13.97
CA PRO A 24 11.26 15.76 13.38
C PRO A 24 10.99 15.67 11.87
N ARG A 25 11.76 16.42 11.08
CA ARG A 25 11.69 16.51 9.60
C ARG A 25 11.93 15.17 8.90
N ASP A 26 12.28 14.12 9.65
CA ASP A 26 12.59 12.77 9.17
C ASP A 26 11.57 11.71 9.57
N ARG A 27 10.36 12.07 10.03
CA ARG A 27 9.32 11.04 10.12
C ARG A 27 8.99 10.65 8.67
N PRO A 28 9.29 9.43 8.20
CA PRO A 28 8.65 8.97 6.97
C PRO A 28 7.15 9.12 7.23
N PRO A 29 6.38 9.69 6.28
CA PRO A 29 4.93 9.69 6.44
C PRO A 29 4.51 8.27 6.81
N PRO A 30 3.56 8.08 7.75
CA PRO A 30 2.95 6.76 7.92
C PRO A 30 2.58 6.28 6.51
N PRO A 31 2.77 5.00 6.15
CA PRO A 31 2.45 4.54 4.81
C PRO A 31 1.01 4.97 4.53
N VAL A 32 0.87 6.02 3.72
CA VAL A 32 -0.45 6.51 3.34
C VAL A 32 -1.12 5.29 2.72
N PRO A 33 -2.35 4.91 3.13
CA PRO A 33 -3.07 3.89 2.38
C PRO A 33 -3.20 4.44 0.97
N SER A 34 -2.30 3.98 0.09
CA SER A 34 -2.11 4.48 -1.27
C SER A 34 -3.48 4.61 -1.90
N ALA A 35 -3.77 5.82 -2.36
CA ALA A 35 -5.04 6.24 -2.93
C ALA A 35 -5.74 5.08 -3.63
N THR A 36 -6.97 4.78 -3.21
CA THR A 36 -7.85 3.80 -3.86
C THR A 36 -8.16 4.31 -5.27
N VAL A 37 -7.25 4.06 -6.20
CA VAL A 37 -7.55 4.10 -7.63
C VAL A 37 -8.58 3.00 -7.87
N PRO A 38 -9.64 3.24 -8.67
CA PRO A 38 -10.60 2.20 -8.97
C PRO A 38 -9.85 1.02 -9.57
N ALA A 39 -9.87 -0.12 -8.87
CA ALA A 39 -9.13 -1.31 -9.27
C ALA A 39 -9.69 -1.80 -10.62
N LYS A 40 -9.00 -1.45 -11.71
CA LYS A 40 -9.37 -1.88 -13.05
C LYS A 40 -9.28 -3.40 -13.12
N LEU A 41 -10.41 -4.04 -13.41
CA LEU A 41 -10.52 -5.49 -13.51
C LEU A 41 -10.42 -5.91 -14.97
N LEU A 42 -9.32 -6.59 -15.31
CA LEU A 42 -9.05 -7.16 -16.62
C LEU A 42 -9.76 -8.51 -16.77
N ASP A 43 -10.31 -8.77 -17.95
CA ASP A 43 -10.75 -10.10 -18.35
C ASP A 43 -9.59 -10.92 -18.92
N VAL A 44 -9.84 -12.17 -19.25
CA VAL A 44 -8.80 -13.09 -19.74
C VAL A 44 -8.21 -12.61 -21.07
N VAL A 45 -9.01 -11.98 -21.94
CA VAL A 45 -8.56 -11.44 -23.22
C VAL A 45 -7.60 -10.27 -23.00
N ALA A 46 -7.96 -9.31 -22.15
CA ALA A 46 -7.05 -8.20 -21.84
C ALA A 46 -5.76 -8.66 -21.16
N VAL A 47 -5.80 -9.69 -20.32
CA VAL A 47 -4.58 -10.27 -19.73
C VAL A 47 -3.73 -10.99 -20.79
N ALA A 48 -4.38 -11.71 -21.71
CA ALA A 48 -3.73 -12.39 -22.83
C ALA A 48 -3.00 -11.38 -23.75
N ASP A 49 -3.69 -10.30 -24.15
CA ASP A 49 -3.10 -9.23 -24.97
C ASP A 49 -1.93 -8.56 -24.26
N LEU A 50 -2.08 -8.26 -22.96
CA LEU A 50 -1.04 -7.59 -22.17
C LEU A 50 0.23 -8.44 -22.05
N LEU A 51 0.08 -9.77 -21.95
CA LEU A 51 1.19 -10.72 -21.87
C LEU A 51 1.68 -11.22 -23.24
N GLY A 52 0.97 -10.89 -24.33
CA GLY A 52 1.28 -11.37 -25.68
C GLY A 52 1.09 -12.89 -25.86
N VAL A 53 0.15 -13.51 -25.14
CA VAL A 53 -0.13 -14.96 -25.20
C VAL A 53 -1.60 -15.24 -25.48
N CYS A 54 -1.93 -16.47 -25.86
CA CYS A 54 -3.33 -16.87 -26.01
C CYS A 54 -4.03 -17.09 -24.65
N GLU A 55 -5.35 -16.89 -24.59
CA GLU A 55 -6.18 -17.07 -23.38
C GLU A 55 -5.98 -18.44 -22.72
N ARG A 56 -5.80 -19.49 -23.52
CA ARG A 56 -5.53 -20.85 -23.02
C ARG A 56 -4.24 -20.92 -22.20
N SER A 57 -3.21 -20.17 -22.58
CA SER A 57 -1.96 -20.08 -21.83
C SER A 57 -2.15 -19.33 -20.51
N VAL A 58 -2.97 -18.28 -20.50
CA VAL A 58 -3.36 -17.57 -19.27
C VAL A 58 -4.03 -18.52 -18.29
N TRP A 59 -4.99 -19.33 -18.75
CA TRP A 59 -5.62 -20.36 -17.90
C TRP A 59 -4.62 -21.39 -17.40
N ARG A 60 -3.76 -21.92 -18.28
CA ARG A 60 -2.72 -22.90 -17.91
C ARG A 60 -1.80 -22.35 -16.81
N TRP A 61 -1.37 -21.10 -16.93
CA TRP A 61 -0.50 -20.45 -15.94
C TRP A 61 -1.24 -20.12 -14.65
N THR A 62 -2.51 -19.73 -14.74
CA THR A 62 -3.36 -19.52 -13.56
C THR A 62 -3.53 -20.82 -12.78
N HIS A 63 -3.86 -21.93 -13.44
CA HIS A 63 -3.97 -23.24 -12.81
C HIS A 63 -2.62 -23.77 -12.30
N GLY A 64 -1.52 -23.45 -12.99
CA GLY A 64 -0.16 -23.78 -12.57
C GLY A 64 0.44 -22.87 -11.51
N GLY A 65 -0.31 -21.89 -10.98
CA GLY A 65 0.16 -20.94 -9.97
C GLY A 65 1.29 -20.03 -10.43
N ARG A 66 1.46 -19.85 -11.75
CA ARG A 66 2.48 -18.98 -12.36
C ARG A 66 1.98 -17.55 -12.55
N LEU A 67 0.67 -17.36 -12.59
CA LEU A 67 0.01 -16.07 -12.78
C LEU A 67 -0.79 -15.71 -11.51
N PRO A 68 -0.96 -14.41 -11.18
CA PRO A 68 -1.74 -14.00 -10.03
C PRO A 68 -3.15 -14.60 -10.02
N ALA A 69 -3.64 -14.94 -8.83
CA ALA A 69 -4.96 -15.53 -8.68
C ALA A 69 -6.06 -14.55 -9.14
N PRO A 70 -7.02 -14.99 -9.98
CA PRO A 70 -8.14 -14.15 -10.40
C PRO A 70 -9.12 -13.92 -9.25
N VAL A 71 -9.69 -12.72 -9.23
CA VAL A 71 -10.90 -12.40 -8.49
C VAL A 71 -12.09 -13.08 -9.17
N THR A 72 -12.85 -13.85 -8.41
CA THR A 72 -14.07 -14.51 -8.90
C THR A 72 -15.27 -13.62 -8.65
N ILE A 73 -15.96 -13.24 -9.73
CA ILE A 73 -17.20 -12.46 -9.67
C ILE A 73 -18.29 -13.32 -10.32
N GLY A 74 -19.00 -14.10 -9.50
CA GLY A 74 -19.94 -15.11 -10.00
C GLY A 74 -19.23 -16.16 -10.86
N ARG A 75 -19.59 -16.24 -12.15
CA ARG A 75 -18.99 -17.17 -13.12
C ARG A 75 -17.76 -16.62 -13.83
N VAL A 76 -17.50 -15.31 -13.76
CA VAL A 76 -16.37 -14.69 -14.46
C VAL A 76 -15.14 -14.63 -13.57
N ARG A 77 -13.97 -14.77 -14.19
CA ARG A 77 -12.67 -14.54 -13.56
C ARG A 77 -12.12 -13.22 -14.07
N ARG A 78 -11.69 -12.39 -13.14
CA ARG A 78 -11.12 -11.08 -13.44
C ARG A 78 -9.80 -10.89 -12.70
N TRP A 79 -8.85 -10.23 -13.32
CA TRP A 79 -7.56 -9.92 -12.72
C TRP A 79 -7.49 -8.45 -12.38
N ARG A 80 -6.92 -8.14 -11.22
CA ARG A 80 -6.62 -6.76 -10.88
C ARG A 80 -5.46 -6.28 -11.74
N ALA A 81 -5.67 -5.20 -12.48
CA ALA A 81 -4.67 -4.64 -13.37
C ALA A 81 -3.38 -4.26 -12.62
N ASP A 82 -3.49 -3.72 -11.40
CA ASP A 82 -2.33 -3.35 -10.58
C ASP A 82 -1.49 -4.57 -10.21
N VAL A 83 -2.13 -5.69 -9.85
CA VAL A 83 -1.44 -6.92 -9.46
C VAL A 83 -0.73 -7.54 -10.66
N ILE A 84 -1.36 -7.54 -11.84
CA ILE A 84 -0.75 -8.06 -13.07
C ILE A 84 0.43 -7.18 -13.48
N ALA A 85 0.28 -5.86 -13.45
CA ALA A 85 1.36 -4.93 -13.78
C ALA A 85 2.55 -5.11 -12.83
N ARG A 86 2.30 -5.20 -11.51
CA ARG A 86 3.34 -5.49 -10.53
C ARG A 86 4.01 -6.84 -10.76
N TRP A 87 3.24 -7.89 -11.05
CA TRP A 87 3.80 -9.21 -11.35
C TRP A 87 4.72 -9.22 -12.58
N ILE A 88 4.43 -8.39 -13.58
CA ILE A 88 5.30 -8.21 -14.76
C ILE A 88 6.58 -7.46 -14.36
N ASP A 89 6.45 -6.39 -13.58
CA ASP A 89 7.53 -5.53 -13.10
C ASP A 89 8.49 -6.24 -12.14
N ASP A 90 7.95 -7.05 -11.21
CA ASP A 90 8.65 -7.92 -10.27
C ASP A 90 9.42 -9.07 -10.95
N ASN A 91 9.58 -9.00 -12.27
CA ASN A 91 10.36 -9.91 -13.11
C ASN A 91 9.81 -11.33 -13.05
N CYS A 92 8.72 -11.54 -13.81
CA CYS A 92 8.25 -12.82 -14.35
C CYS A 92 9.30 -13.91 -14.17
N PRO A 93 9.13 -14.85 -13.22
CA PRO A 93 10.22 -15.66 -12.71
C PRO A 93 10.89 -16.40 -13.87
N ARG A 94 12.11 -15.97 -14.22
CA ARG A 94 13.00 -16.66 -15.14
C ARG A 94 13.34 -18.01 -14.51
N ARG A 95 12.63 -19.07 -14.88
CA ARG A 95 13.10 -20.43 -14.68
C ARG A 95 12.64 -21.37 -15.77
#